data_AF-A0A9D0X9D9-F1
#
_entry.id   AF-A0A9D0X9D9-F1
#
_cell.length_a   1.000
_cell.length_b   1.000
_cell.length_c   1.000
_cell.angle_alpha   90.00
_cell.angle_beta   90.00
_cell.angle_gamma   90.00
#
_symmetry.space_group_name_H-M   'P 1'
#
loop_
_entity.id
_entity.type
_entity.pdbx_description
1 polymer ?
#
loop_
_entity_poly.entity_id
_entity_poly.type
_entity_poly.pdbx_seq_one_letter_code
_entity_poly.pdbx_strand_id
1 'polypeptide(L)'
;VGLGGDGAASGQGKVDRKETLSTTLAAVVTQVLPNGNLVIEGHQEVRVNFEIRDLVIAGIVRPEDVGADNTIDSSKIAEARIAYGGRGQITDVQQPRYGQQVLDAILPF
;
A
#
# COMPACT_ATOMS: atom_id res chain seq x y z
N VAL A 1 -53.44 -4.52 -13.38
CA VAL A 1 -52.16 -4.06 -13.99
C VAL A 1 -51.28 -3.56 -12.85
N GLY A 2 -50.20 -4.28 -12.54
CA GLY A 2 -49.27 -3.94 -11.47
C GLY A 2 -47.92 -3.54 -12.04
N LEU A 3 -47.13 -2.78 -11.27
CA LEU A 3 -45.67 -2.66 -11.38
C LEU A 3 -45.15 -2.21 -10.00
N GLY A 4 -44.63 -3.15 -9.20
CA GLY A 4 -43.82 -2.86 -8.02
C GLY A 4 -42.37 -2.70 -8.46
N GLY A 5 -41.75 -1.58 -8.11
CA GLY A 5 -40.34 -1.29 -8.36
C GLY A 5 -39.52 -1.52 -7.11
N ASP A 6 -39.02 -2.74 -6.91
CA ASP A 6 -38.02 -3.04 -5.90
C ASP A 6 -36.62 -2.73 -6.48
N GLY A 7 -36.18 -1.49 -6.28
CA GLY A 7 -34.81 -1.06 -6.57
C GLY A 7 -33.83 -1.59 -5.52
N ALA A 8 -33.43 -2.86 -5.63
CA ALA A 8 -32.34 -3.42 -4.84
C ALA A 8 -31.03 -3.44 -5.66
N ALA A 9 -30.34 -2.30 -5.69
CA ALA A 9 -28.96 -2.24 -6.18
C ALA A 9 -27.99 -2.72 -5.09
N SER A 10 -27.92 -4.04 -4.87
CA SER A 10 -26.90 -4.66 -4.01
C SER A 10 -25.71 -5.14 -4.84
N GLY A 11 -25.02 -4.20 -5.48
CA GLY A 11 -23.75 -4.46 -6.17
C GLY A 11 -22.60 -4.61 -5.18
N GLN A 12 -22.61 -5.66 -4.36
CA GLN A 12 -21.52 -5.93 -3.41
C GLN A 12 -20.42 -6.75 -4.10
N GLY A 13 -19.70 -6.11 -5.01
CA GLY A 13 -18.52 -6.68 -5.66
C GLY A 13 -17.30 -6.65 -4.74
N LYS A 14 -17.21 -7.60 -3.80
CA LYS A 14 -15.96 -7.83 -3.05
C LYS A 14 -14.99 -8.60 -3.95
N VAL A 15 -14.01 -7.88 -4.52
CA VAL A 15 -12.93 -8.50 -5.31
C VAL A 15 -11.79 -8.85 -4.37
N ASP A 16 -11.81 -10.06 -3.80
CA ASP A 16 -10.70 -10.60 -3.01
C ASP A 16 -9.64 -11.17 -3.97
N ARG A 17 -8.81 -10.30 -4.57
CA ARG A 17 -7.69 -10.71 -5.42
C ARG A 17 -6.52 -11.16 -4.55
N LYS A 18 -6.29 -12.48 -4.45
CA LYS A 18 -5.11 -13.06 -3.81
C LYS A 18 -3.98 -13.18 -4.85
N GLU A 19 -3.06 -12.23 -4.85
CA GLU A 19 -1.81 -12.32 -5.61
C GLU A 19 -0.70 -12.84 -4.71
N THR A 20 -0.03 -13.92 -5.11
CA THR A 20 1.17 -14.43 -4.43
C THR A 20 2.40 -13.84 -5.14
N LEU A 21 3.08 -12.90 -4.49
CA LEU A 21 4.32 -12.31 -5.00
C LEU A 21 5.52 -12.96 -4.30
N SER A 22 6.38 -13.64 -5.08
CA SER A 22 7.69 -14.11 -4.62
C SER A 22 8.76 -13.25 -5.29
N THR A 23 9.48 -12.47 -4.51
CA THR A 23 10.55 -11.61 -5.01
C THR A 23 11.66 -11.50 -3.98
N THR A 24 12.89 -11.31 -4.47
CA THR A 24 14.06 -11.03 -3.66
C THR A 24 14.41 -9.56 -3.83
N LEU A 25 14.47 -8.85 -2.72
CA LEU A 25 14.71 -7.42 -2.65
C LEU A 25 15.97 -7.16 -1.81
N ALA A 26 16.87 -6.32 -2.32
CA ALA A 26 18.00 -5.86 -1.54
C ALA A 26 17.54 -4.84 -0.49
N ALA A 27 18.03 -5.01 0.73
CA ALA A 27 17.81 -4.09 1.85
C ALA A 27 19.14 -3.71 2.49
N VAL A 28 19.18 -2.53 3.10
CA VAL A 28 20.31 -2.01 3.85
C VAL A 28 19.93 -1.85 5.32
N VAL A 29 20.90 -1.99 6.21
CA VAL A 29 20.69 -1.69 7.64
C VAL A 29 20.78 -0.18 7.81
N THR A 30 19.69 0.46 8.24
CA THR A 30 19.63 1.91 8.47
C THR A 30 19.98 2.27 9.90
N GLN A 31 19.70 1.39 10.86
CA GLN A 31 19.97 1.62 12.28
C GLN A 31 20.19 0.30 13.03
N VAL A 32 21.02 0.33 14.08
CA VAL A 32 21.11 -0.73 15.09
C VAL A 32 20.41 -0.24 16.36
N LEU A 33 19.45 -1.02 16.85
CA LEU A 33 18.71 -0.73 18.06
C LEU A 33 19.55 -1.05 19.32
N PRO A 34 19.25 -0.45 20.49
CA PRO A 34 20.02 -0.67 21.72
C PRO A 34 20.04 -2.14 22.20
N ASN A 35 19.08 -2.95 21.76
CA ASN A 35 19.00 -4.38 22.05
C ASN A 35 19.81 -5.24 21.05
N GLY A 36 20.47 -4.64 20.06
CA GLY A 36 21.25 -5.33 19.02
C GLY A 36 20.46 -5.68 17.76
N ASN A 37 19.16 -5.42 17.70
CA ASN A 37 18.35 -5.66 16.51
C ASN A 37 18.69 -4.64 15.40
N LEU A 38 18.47 -5.04 14.15
CA LEU A 38 18.78 -4.27 12.97
C LEU A 38 17.49 -3.72 12.37
N VAL A 39 17.42 -2.41 12.16
CA VAL A 39 16.39 -1.80 11.32
C VAL A 39 16.88 -1.88 9.89
N ILE A 40 16.07 -2.49 9.01
CA ILE A 40 16.37 -2.64 7.60
C ILE A 40 15.39 -1.83 6.75
N GLU A 41 15.90 -1.29 5.66
CA GLU A 41 15.12 -0.60 4.64
C GLU A 41 15.66 -0.96 3.26
N GLY A 42 14.79 -1.27 2.32
CA GLY A 42 15.14 -1.61 0.94
C GLY A 42 14.17 -0.96 -0.04
N HIS A 43 14.71 -0.44 -1.14
CA HIS A 43 13.95 0.21 -2.19
C HIS A 43 14.44 -0.28 -3.54
N GLN A 44 13.53 -0.78 -4.37
CA GLN A 44 13.86 -1.25 -5.71
C GLN A 44 12.78 -0.86 -6.71
N GLU A 45 13.21 -0.17 -7.75
CA GLU A 45 12.36 0.15 -8.89
C GLU A 45 12.55 -0.92 -9.97
N VAL A 46 11.46 -1.55 -10.39
CA VAL A 46 11.46 -2.53 -11.50
C VAL A 46 10.54 -2.02 -12.60
N ARG A 47 11.06 -1.93 -13.82
CA ARG A 47 10.28 -1.56 -15.00
C ARG A 47 9.85 -2.81 -15.76
N VAL A 48 8.54 -3.03 -15.90
CA VAL A 48 7.96 -4.14 -16.66
C VAL A 48 6.93 -3.58 -17.63
N ASN A 49 7.04 -3.91 -18.93
CA ASN A 49 6.08 -3.47 -19.96
C ASN A 49 5.78 -1.96 -19.94
N PHE A 50 6.82 -1.12 -19.78
CA PHE A 50 6.73 0.34 -19.67
C PHE A 50 6.04 0.88 -18.40
N GLU A 51 5.64 0.01 -17.47
CA GLU A 51 5.16 0.38 -16.14
C GLU A 51 6.31 0.30 -15.14
N ILE A 52 6.49 1.35 -14.33
CA ILE A 52 7.49 1.37 -13.27
C ILE A 52 6.80 0.98 -11.97
N ARG A 53 7.30 -0.10 -11.37
CA ARG A 53 6.84 -0.64 -10.10
C ARG A 53 7.89 -0.35 -9.04
N ASP A 54 7.41 0.14 -7.92
CA ASP A 54 8.19 0.46 -6.75
C ASP A 54 7.98 -0.63 -5.70
N LEU A 55 9.08 -1.18 -5.21
CA LEU A 55 9.09 -2.16 -4.14
C LEU A 55 9.83 -1.55 -2.96
N VAL A 56 9.13 -1.37 -1.85
CA VAL A 56 9.71 -0.89 -0.60
C VAL A 56 9.53 -1.94 0.48
N ILE A 57 10.60 -2.24 1.20
CA ILE A 57 10.57 -3.04 2.41
C ILE A 57 11.17 -2.25 3.56
N ALA A 58 10.51 -2.31 4.71
CA ALA A 58 11.05 -1.82 5.97
C ALA A 58 10.70 -2.80 7.09
N GLY A 59 11.55 -2.93 8.09
CA GLY A 59 11.26 -3.76 9.25
C GLY A 59 12.45 -3.89 10.19
N ILE A 60 12.26 -4.71 11.22
CA ILE A 60 13.27 -4.98 12.24
C ILE A 60 13.65 -6.45 12.18
N VAL A 61 14.94 -6.73 12.12
CA VAL A 61 15.51 -8.08 12.03
C VAL A 61 16.44 -8.32 13.19
N ARG A 62 16.45 -9.55 13.70
CA ARG A 62 17.42 -9.96 14.71
C ARG A 62 18.66 -10.51 14.02
N PRO A 63 19.89 -10.20 14.48
CA PRO A 63 21.11 -10.67 13.83
C PRO A 63 21.18 -12.20 13.67
N GLU A 64 20.60 -12.97 14.58
CA GLU A 64 20.56 -14.43 14.51
C GLU A 64 19.65 -15.00 13.42
N ASP A 65 18.73 -14.20 12.88
CA ASP A 65 17.82 -14.62 11.80
C ASP A 65 18.45 -14.41 10.41
N VAL A 66 19.62 -13.75 10.33
CA VAL A 66 20.38 -13.51 9.10
C VAL A 66 21.16 -14.76 8.71
N GLY A 67 20.89 -15.30 7.53
CA GLY A 67 21.60 -16.45 6.98
C GLY A 67 23.08 -16.17 6.72
N ALA A 68 23.89 -17.23 6.60
CA ALA A 68 25.32 -17.11 6.30
C ALA A 68 25.61 -16.46 4.92
N ASP A 69 24.61 -16.41 4.06
CA ASP A 69 24.60 -15.76 2.75
C ASP A 69 24.04 -14.33 2.78
N ASN A 70 23.81 -13.76 3.97
CA ASN A 70 23.16 -12.45 4.19
C ASN A 70 21.72 -12.37 3.66
N THR A 71 21.00 -13.50 3.66
CA THR A 71 19.57 -13.54 3.31
C THR A 71 18.70 -13.66 4.55
N ILE A 72 17.48 -13.10 4.48
CA ILE A 72 16.50 -13.11 5.57
C ILE A 72 15.14 -13.46 4.96
N ASP A 73 14.48 -14.48 5.52
CA ASP A 73 13.10 -14.81 5.15
C ASP A 73 12.16 -13.70 5.60
N SER A 74 11.20 -13.31 4.75
CA SER A 74 10.23 -12.25 5.07
C SER A 74 9.38 -12.56 6.31
N SER A 75 9.19 -13.85 6.63
CA SER A 75 8.49 -14.31 7.84
C SER A 75 9.25 -14.06 9.15
N LYS A 76 10.57 -13.81 9.08
CA LYS A 76 11.43 -13.53 10.24
C LYS A 76 11.62 -12.04 10.48
N ILE A 77 11.02 -11.17 9.66
CA ILE A 77 11.10 -9.72 9.82
C ILE A 77 9.98 -9.25 10.74
N ALA A 78 10.33 -8.67 11.87
CA ALA A 78 9.38 -8.05 12.78
C ALA A 78 8.88 -6.72 12.22
N GLU A 79 7.58 -6.45 12.38
CA GLU A 79 6.91 -5.25 11.85
C GLU A 79 7.18 -5.00 10.35
N ALA A 80 7.30 -6.08 9.57
CA ALA A 80 7.56 -6.00 8.14
C ALA A 80 6.50 -5.17 7.42
N ARG A 81 6.92 -4.06 6.80
CA ARG A 81 6.13 -3.22 5.91
C ARG A 81 6.64 -3.45 4.51
N ILE A 82 5.82 -4.08 3.68
CA ILE A 82 6.13 -4.34 2.28
C ILE A 82 5.12 -3.56 1.46
N ALA A 83 5.58 -2.54 0.76
CA ALA A 83 4.78 -1.79 -0.18
C ALA A 83 5.14 -2.23 -1.60
N TYR A 84 4.11 -2.56 -2.37
CA TYR A 84 4.20 -2.88 -3.78
C TYR A 84 3.21 -2.01 -4.52
N GLY A 85 3.72 -1.08 -5.32
CA GLY A 85 2.88 -0.10 -6.01
C GLY A 85 3.45 0.35 -7.34
N GLY A 86 2.58 0.75 -8.26
CA GLY A 86 2.98 1.57 -9.39
C GLY A 86 3.00 3.04 -8.96
N ARG A 87 3.81 3.87 -9.63
CA ARG A 87 3.65 5.34 -9.57
C ARG A 87 2.37 5.71 -10.33
N GLY A 88 1.20 5.47 -9.73
CA GLY A 88 -0.11 5.61 -10.35
C GLY A 88 -1.01 6.47 -9.48
N GLN A 89 -1.04 7.77 -9.78
CA GLN A 89 -1.87 8.83 -9.20
C GLN A 89 -2.04 8.74 -7.68
N ILE A 90 -1.24 9.53 -6.96
CA ILE A 90 -1.78 10.18 -5.76
C ILE A 90 -2.99 10.95 -6.27
N THR A 91 -4.17 10.31 -6.25
CA THR A 91 -5.44 11.01 -6.24
C THR A 91 -5.39 11.75 -4.92
N ASP A 92 -4.74 12.92 -4.96
CA ASP A 92 -4.92 13.95 -3.98
C ASP A 92 -6.44 14.08 -3.91
N VAL A 93 -7.00 13.62 -2.81
CA VAL A 93 -8.43 13.62 -2.59
C VAL A 93 -8.77 15.09 -2.66
N GLN A 94 -9.23 15.57 -3.82
CA GLN A 94 -9.71 16.92 -3.99
C GLN A 94 -10.88 17.01 -3.04
N GLN A 95 -10.59 17.45 -1.82
CA GLN A 95 -11.57 17.68 -0.79
C GLN A 95 -12.59 18.60 -1.46
N PRO A 96 -13.85 18.17 -1.63
CA PRO A 96 -14.85 19.00 -2.27
C PRO A 96 -14.85 20.32 -1.52
N ARG A 97 -14.47 21.40 -2.22
CA ARG A 97 -14.40 22.74 -1.64
C ARG A 97 -15.75 22.99 -1.00
N TYR A 98 -15.76 23.23 0.31
CA TYR A 98 -16.95 23.55 1.14
C TYR A 98 -17.70 24.83 0.67
N GLY A 99 -17.53 25.28 -0.57
CA GLY A 99 -18.07 26.52 -1.13
C GLY A 99 -19.37 26.36 -1.91
N GLN A 100 -19.93 25.15 -2.07
CA GLN A 100 -21.21 24.95 -2.76
C GLN A 100 -22.43 25.09 -1.82
N GLN A 101 -22.25 25.69 -0.64
CA GLN A 101 -23.33 26.06 0.28
C GLN A 101 -23.61 27.58 0.29
N VAL A 102 -22.77 28.41 -0.35
CA VAL A 102 -22.97 29.88 -0.38
C VAL A 102 -23.91 30.31 -1.52
N LEU A 103 -24.03 29.51 -2.58
CA LEU A 103 -24.90 29.83 -3.71
C LEU A 103 -26.41 29.68 -3.40
N ASP A 104 -26.79 28.88 -2.40
CA ASP A 104 -28.19 28.78 -1.92
C ASP A 104 -28.57 29.91 -0.95
N ALA A 105 -27.62 30.73 -0.50
CA ALA A 105 -27.89 31.83 0.42
C ALA A 105 -28.18 33.18 -0.27
N ILE A 106 -27.98 33.29 -1.59
CA ILE A 106 -28.06 34.58 -2.32
C ILE A 106 -29.27 34.65 -3.27
N LEU A 107 -29.92 33.55 -3.64
CA LEU A 107 -31.17 33.57 -4.41
C LEU A 107 -32.29 32.79 -3.73
N PRO A 108 -33.00 33.39 -2.76
CA PRO A 108 -34.31 32.91 -2.35
C PRO A 108 -35.39 33.48 -3.29
N PHE A 109 -35.40 33.07 -4.56
CA PHE A 109 -36.56 33.12 -5.47
C PHE A 109 -36.30 32.39 -6.79
#